data_AF-A0A7W6GNN8-F1
#
_entry.id   AF-A0A7W6GNN8-F1
#
_cell.length_a   1.000
_cell.length_b   1.000
_cell.length_c   1.000
_cell.angle_alpha   90.00
_cell.angle_beta   90.00
_cell.angle_gamma   90.00
#
_symmetry.space_group_name_H-M   'P 1'
#
loop_
_entity.id
_entity.type
_entity.pdbx_description
1 polymer ?
#
loop_
_entity_poly.entity_id
_entity_poly.type
_entity_poly.pdbx_seq_one_letter_code
_entity_poly.pdbx_strand_id
1 'polypeptide(L)' 'MNRADKVEAESAELMHSLGYIYMRSGQKGRGLVFLLIANRIEPEDPGILRTLAAALIENGAGERALGALEKLTIPRFV' A
#
# COMPACT_ATOMS: atom_id res chain seq x y z
N MET A 1 12.35 -12.98 -12.84
CA MET A 1 11.46 -13.43 -11.76
C MET A 1 11.89 -14.83 -11.34
N ASN A 2 12.56 -14.94 -10.20
CA ASN A 2 12.83 -16.23 -9.56
C ASN A 2 11.60 -16.64 -8.70
N ARG A 3 11.65 -17.83 -8.08
CA ARG A 3 10.53 -18.32 -7.26
C ARG A 3 10.29 -17.48 -5.99
N ALA A 4 11.32 -16.91 -5.40
CA ALA A 4 11.22 -16.04 -4.22
C ALA A 4 10.51 -14.73 -4.56
N ASP A 5 10.88 -14.08 -5.67
CA ASP A 5 10.25 -12.83 -6.14
C ASP A 5 8.73 -13.03 -6.33
N LYS A 6 8.32 -14.20 -6.84
CA LYS A 6 6.91 -14.52 -7.03
C LYS A 6 6.15 -14.65 -5.71
N VAL A 7 6.77 -15.29 -4.71
CA VAL A 7 6.17 -15.46 -3.38
C VAL A 7 6.04 -14.10 -2.68
N GLU A 8 7.02 -13.21 -2.85
CA GLU A 8 6.96 -11.84 -2.34
C GLU A 8 5.80 -11.06 -2.98
N ALA A 9 5.67 -11.07 -4.31
CA ALA A 9 4.58 -10.41 -5.01
C ALA A 9 3.18 -10.94 -4.59
N GLU A 10 3.01 -12.27 -4.49
CA GLU A 10 1.77 -12.89 -4.01
C GLU A 10 1.47 -12.50 -2.55
N SER A 11 2.51 -12.38 -1.71
CA SER A 11 2.38 -11.92 -0.33
C SER A 11 1.96 -10.45 -0.26
N ALA A 12 2.52 -9.59 -1.12
CA ALA A 12 2.15 -8.18 -1.20
C ALA A 12 0.67 -8.01 -1.60
N GLU A 13 0.20 -8.76 -2.60
CA GLU A 13 -1.19 -8.76 -3.06
C GLU A 13 -2.17 -9.21 -1.96
N LEU A 14 -1.80 -10.25 -1.20
CA LEU A 14 -2.60 -10.72 -0.07
C LEU A 14 -2.70 -9.65 1.02
N MET A 15 -1.59 -9.01 1.39
CA MET A 15 -1.57 -7.95 2.39
C MET A 15 -2.36 -6.71 1.92
N HIS A 16 -2.28 -6.37 0.63
CA HIS A 16 -3.08 -5.30 0.04
C HIS A 16 -4.58 -5.60 0.16
N SER A 17 -4.99 -6.80 -0.23
CA SER A 17 -6.39 -7.24 -0.17
C SER A 17 -6.94 -7.24 1.26
N LEU A 18 -6.20 -7.78 2.22
CA LEU A 18 -6.56 -7.74 3.64
C LEU A 18 -6.70 -6.31 4.14
N GLY A 19 -5.71 -5.46 3.83
CA GLY A 19 -5.73 -4.04 4.20
C GLY A 19 -6.97 -3.33 3.69
N TYR A 20 -7.30 -3.53 2.42
CA TYR A 20 -8.52 -2.99 1.80
C TYR A 20 -9.79 -3.48 2.51
N ILE A 21 -9.92 -4.79 2.77
CA ILE A 21 -11.09 -5.36 3.45
C ILE A 21 -11.27 -4.77 4.85
N TYR A 22 -10.18 -4.64 5.63
CA TYR A 22 -10.25 -4.07 6.97
C TYR A 22 -10.63 -2.58 6.95
N MET A 23 -10.13 -1.80 5.97
CA MET A 23 -10.56 -0.42 5.76
C MET A 23 -12.07 -0.34 5.50
N ARG A 24 -12.58 -1.17 4.58
CA ARG A 24 -14.01 -1.22 4.23
C ARG A 24 -14.90 -1.71 5.38
N SER A 25 -14.32 -2.49 6.29
CA SER A 25 -14.99 -3.00 7.50
C SER A 25 -14.94 -2.04 8.70
N GLY A 26 -14.44 -0.80 8.51
CA GLY A 26 -14.32 0.22 9.56
C GLY A 26 -13.16 0.00 10.53
N GLN A 27 -12.37 -1.06 10.36
CA GLN A 27 -11.18 -1.36 11.17
C GLN A 27 -9.95 -0.66 10.61
N LYS A 28 -10.02 0.67 10.53
CA LYS A 28 -9.07 1.51 9.78
C LYS A 28 -7.61 1.35 10.21
N GLY A 29 -7.36 1.20 11.51
CA GLY A 29 -6.00 0.98 12.03
C GLY A 29 -5.40 -0.35 11.59
N ARG A 30 -6.19 -1.44 11.58
CA ARG A 30 -5.75 -2.75 11.07
C ARG A 30 -5.52 -2.70 9.57
N GLY A 31 -6.44 -2.07 8.85
CA GLY A 31 -6.32 -1.88 7.40
C GLY A 31 -5.03 -1.17 7.02
N LEU A 32 -4.69 -0.09 7.73
CA LEU A 32 -3.45 0.65 7.52
C LEU A 32 -2.20 -0.21 7.76
N VAL A 33 -2.18 -1.05 8.80
CA VAL A 33 -1.04 -1.94 9.08
C VAL A 33 -0.77 -2.88 7.90
N PHE A 34 -1.79 -3.55 7.37
CA PHE A 34 -1.62 -4.46 6.24
C PHE A 34 -1.17 -3.75 4.96
N LEU A 35 -1.66 -2.54 4.70
CA LEU A 35 -1.22 -1.73 3.56
C LEU A 35 0.24 -1.28 3.70
N LEU A 36 0.70 -0.98 4.91
CA LEU A 36 2.11 -0.66 5.17
C LEU A 36 3.02 -1.88 4.94
N ILE A 37 2.55 -3.09 5.27
CA ILE A 37 3.27 -4.33 4.98
C ILE A 37 3.33 -4.57 3.47
N ALA A 38 2.20 -4.44 2.76
CA ALA A 38 2.15 -4.57 1.31
C ALA A 38 3.14 -3.60 0.62
N ASN A 39 3.15 -2.33 1.05
CA ASN A 39 4.06 -1.30 0.55
C ASN A 39 5.52 -1.53 0.95
N ARG A 40 5.81 -2.32 1.99
CA ARG A 40 7.19 -2.71 2.31
C ARG A 40 7.72 -3.75 1.32
N ILE A 41 6.84 -4.64 0.84
CA ILE A 41 7.20 -5.72 -0.07
C ILE A 41 7.29 -5.17 -1.51
N GLU A 42 6.30 -4.39 -1.92
CA GLU A 42 6.23 -3.76 -3.24
C GLU A 42 6.07 -2.23 -3.10
N PRO A 43 7.16 -1.47 -2.83
CA PRO A 43 7.09 -0.05 -2.48
C PRO A 43 6.71 0.90 -3.61
N GLU A 44 6.68 0.36 -4.82
CA GLU A 44 6.47 1.09 -6.07
C GLU A 44 5.24 0.58 -6.83
N ASP A 45 4.50 -0.37 -6.25
CA ASP A 45 3.24 -0.84 -6.86
C ASP A 45 2.19 0.28 -6.80
N PRO A 46 1.66 0.72 -7.96
CA PRO A 46 0.72 1.83 -7.99
C PRO A 46 -0.62 1.52 -7.30
N GLY A 47 -1.05 0.26 -7.28
CA GLY A 47 -2.30 -0.16 -6.63
C GLY A 47 -2.21 -0.05 -5.11
N ILE A 48 -1.10 -0.53 -4.55
CA ILE A 48 -0.78 -0.46 -3.13
C ILE A 48 -0.63 1.00 -2.70
N LEU A 49 0.15 1.80 -3.44
CA LEU A 49 0.35 3.22 -3.12
C LEU A 49 -0.96 4.02 -3.12
N ARG A 50 -1.84 3.80 -4.10
CA ARG A 50 -3.17 4.45 -4.13
C ARG A 50 -4.01 4.09 -2.92
N THR A 51 -4.04 2.82 -2.56
CA THR A 51 -4.85 2.33 -1.44
C THR A 51 -4.27 2.78 -0.10
N LEU A 52 -2.95 2.78 0.02
CA LEU A 52 -2.23 3.27 1.20
C LEU A 52 -2.46 4.78 1.40
N ALA A 53 -2.41 5.59 0.33
CA ALA A 53 -2.71 7.01 0.42
C ALA A 53 -4.12 7.27 0.95
N ALA A 54 -5.13 6.56 0.41
CA ALA A 54 -6.51 6.65 0.90
C ALA A 54 -6.62 6.24 2.38
N ALA A 55 -5.97 5.14 2.77
CA ALA A 55 -5.97 4.69 4.16
C ALA A 55 -5.28 5.66 5.11
N LEU A 56 -4.19 6.31 4.69
CA LEU A 56 -3.49 7.33 5.48
C LEU A 56 -4.37 8.56 5.70
N ILE A 57 -5.09 9.02 4.67
CA ILE A 57 -6.07 10.12 4.79
C ILE A 57 -7.17 9.76 5.79
N GLU A 58 -7.75 8.56 5.66
CA GLU A 58 -8.81 8.09 6.54
C GLU A 58 -8.38 7.91 8.01
N ASN A 59 -7.09 7.72 8.26
CA ASN A 59 -6.48 7.65 9.60
C ASN A 59 -5.90 8.99 10.08
N GLY A 60 -6.12 10.09 9.36
CA GLY A 60 -5.65 11.43 9.74
C GLY A 60 -4.15 11.68 9.51
N ALA A 61 -3.46 10.79 8.80
CA ALA A 61 -2.03 10.86 8.51
C ALA A 61 -1.75 11.54 7.15
N GLY A 62 -2.28 12.75 6.94
CA GLY A 62 -2.26 13.44 5.64
C GLY A 62 -0.86 13.68 5.05
N GLU A 63 0.12 14.05 5.87
CA GLU A 63 1.50 14.30 5.42
C GLU A 63 2.16 13.03 4.85
N ARG A 64 1.90 11.88 5.49
CA ARG A 64 2.34 10.57 4.98
C ARG A 64 1.60 10.16 3.71
N ALA A 65 0.31 10.53 3.59
CA ALA A 65 -0.45 10.29 2.38
C ALA A 65 0.12 11.05 1.18
N LEU A 66 0.57 12.29 1.39
CA LEU A 66 1.23 13.08 0.36
C LEU A 66 2.49 12.36 -0.17
N GLY A 67 3.34 11.86 0.71
CA GLY A 67 4.54 11.10 0.28
C GLY A 67 4.20 9.84 -0.53
N ALA A 68 3.08 9.17 -0.24
CA ALA A 68 2.61 8.03 -1.06
C ALA A 68 2.08 8.48 -2.43
N LEU A 69 1.43 9.65 -2.52
CA LEU A 69 0.96 10.24 -3.77
C LEU A 69 2.09 10.79 -4.64
N GLU A 70 3.14 11.33 -4.03
CA GLU A 70 4.36 11.78 -4.73
C GLU A 70 5.01 10.60 -5.47
N LYS A 71 5.15 9.45 -4.82
CA LYS A 71 5.63 8.20 -5.46
C LYS A 71 4.80 7.77 -6.68
N LEU A 72 3.51 8.09 -6.72
CA LEU A 72 2.64 7.79 -7.87
C LEU A 72 2.80 8.77 -9.03
N THR A 73 3.19 10.01 -8.74
CA THR A 73 3.18 11.12 -9.70
C THR A 73 4.55 11.43 -10.27
N ILE A 74 5.63 11.01 -9.62
CA ILE A 74 7.00 11.18 -10.16
C ILE A 74 7.17 10.26 -11.38
N PRO A 75 7.28 10.83 -12.60
CA PRO A 75 7.52 10.02 -13.78
C PRO A 75 8.95 9.44 -13.69
N ARG A 76 9.06 8.12 -13.82
CA ARG A 76 10.33 7.41 -13.74
C ARG A 76 11.11 7.60 -15.06
N PHE A 77 11.76 8.76 -15.19
CA PHE A 77 12.78 9.02 -16.19
C PHE A 77 14.07 9.43 -15.47
N VAL A 78 14.90 8.45 -15.14
CA VAL A 78 16.35 8.61 -14.98
C VAL A 78 17.01 7.47 -15.71
#